data_AF-A0A7C2DTA4-F1
#
_entry.id   AF-A0A7C2DTA4-F1
#
_cell.length_a   1.000
_cell.length_b   1.000
_cell.length_c   1.000
_cell.angle_alpha   90.00
_cell.angle_beta   90.00
_cell.angle_gamma   90.00
#
_symmetry.space_group_name_H-M   'P 1'
#
loop_
_entity.id
_entity.type
_entity.pdbx_description
1 polymer ?
#
loop_
_entity_poly.entity_id
_entity_poly.type
_entity_poly.pdbx_seq_one_letter_code
_entity_poly.pdbx_strand_id
1 'polypeptide(L)'
;PRRVVGWYDNGKADHFLQVEVEGGPSGRRRFAATPNHLIFTPRGEVPAGSLRVGDEVLVVVEDFRLTEDQFQLVVGGALGDGSLRKVGAHAATFRVGHGEEQEAYARWKHWMLEPFSRAFGRVGQGKGFDTMAFPALADLHAALYAPEGRRTATQAVLDRLDARGLAVWYGDDGSFGGHFDRWGHGKAVLYNKTLRGEARERALHLFERLGVGRPRDDGRGFWFSAEQTARLHALIAPYLHPSVEYKLHPALRGRFAWQPDLSDAHLNGTRLAARRLLRAVPARVTKIYVKPPTRTRRRFDLQVEGNHTYLVDGVVVHNSPETTTGGRALKFYSSVRMEIRRTENIKSGEEVKGMRARVKVVKNKVAPPFRDAEVDIFYGQGISRAGSVLDVAQAVGVVTRTGTWFAYGDLRLGQGRDNARDFLENNPELMREIEQRVREKLGLPRRPAAGGPGEVAATGAPPVPAASPGPVAIPSRARGAEPVASAKEAAAKARG
;
A
#
# COMPACT_ATOMS: atom_id res chain seq x y z
N PRO A 1 9.89 -3.83 -13.90
CA PRO A 1 9.73 -2.39 -13.57
C PRO A 1 9.09 -1.67 -14.76
N ARG A 2 8.40 -0.55 -14.54
CA ARG A 2 7.75 0.24 -15.61
C ARG A 2 8.66 1.39 -16.07
N ARG A 3 8.52 1.84 -17.33
CA ARG A 3 9.38 2.90 -17.89
C ARG A 3 8.96 4.28 -17.38
N VAL A 4 9.94 5.17 -17.18
CA VAL A 4 9.68 6.62 -17.15
C VAL A 4 9.45 7.06 -18.59
N VAL A 5 8.25 7.53 -18.90
CA VAL A 5 7.84 7.92 -20.27
C VAL A 5 7.89 9.43 -20.49
N GLY A 6 8.05 10.21 -19.41
CA GLY A 6 8.22 11.65 -19.48
C GLY A 6 8.62 12.25 -18.13
N TRP A 7 9.04 13.51 -18.15
CA TRP A 7 9.27 14.33 -16.96
C TRP A 7 8.87 15.78 -17.25
N TYR A 8 8.48 16.51 -16.21
CA TYR A 8 8.07 17.92 -16.32
C TYR A 8 8.74 18.78 -15.25
N ASP A 9 9.40 19.86 -15.67
CA ASP A 9 10.06 20.83 -14.78
C ASP A 9 9.03 21.84 -14.24
N ASN A 10 8.75 21.77 -12.94
CA ASN A 10 7.86 22.70 -12.24
C ASN A 10 8.60 23.94 -11.68
N GLY A 11 9.77 24.26 -12.23
CA GLY A 11 10.62 25.36 -11.83
C GLY A 11 11.33 25.10 -10.49
N LYS A 12 11.84 26.17 -9.88
CA LYS A 12 12.44 26.12 -8.54
C LYS A 12 11.35 25.84 -7.50
N ALA A 13 11.61 24.92 -6.56
CA ALA A 13 10.92 24.87 -5.28
C ALA A 13 11.63 25.80 -4.28
N ASP A 14 10.86 26.34 -3.34
CA ASP A 14 11.33 27.26 -2.31
C ASP A 14 12.35 26.53 -1.41
N HIS A 15 11.94 25.35 -0.93
CA HIS A 15 12.78 24.38 -0.24
C HIS A 15 12.32 22.94 -0.55
N PHE A 16 13.16 21.98 -0.17
CA PHE A 16 12.81 20.57 -0.09
C PHE A 16 12.87 20.13 1.38
N LEU A 17 12.01 19.21 1.76
CA LEU A 17 12.16 18.42 2.98
C LEU A 17 13.07 17.23 2.67
N GLN A 18 14.00 16.93 3.57
CA GLN A 18 14.74 15.68 3.60
C GLN A 18 14.17 14.86 4.75
N VAL A 19 13.66 13.67 4.43
CA VAL A 19 13.06 12.74 5.38
C VAL A 19 13.98 11.52 5.49
N GLU A 20 14.35 11.13 6.69
CA GLU A 20 14.99 9.84 6.99
C GLU A 20 13.95 8.89 7.61
N VAL A 21 13.92 7.65 7.14
CA VAL A 21 13.01 6.58 7.61
C VAL A 21 13.81 5.32 7.90
N GLU A 22 13.29 4.44 8.76
CA GLU A 22 13.98 3.21 9.16
C GLU A 22 14.11 2.15 8.04
N GLY A 23 15.08 1.25 8.20
CA GLY A 23 15.29 0.10 7.33
C GLY A 23 16.14 0.37 6.08
N GLY A 24 16.21 -0.61 5.17
CA GLY A 24 17.17 -0.58 4.05
C GLY A 24 18.61 -0.95 4.47
N PRO A 25 19.57 -1.03 3.52
CA PRO A 25 20.88 -1.63 3.76
C PRO A 25 21.75 -0.91 4.80
N SER A 26 21.53 0.39 5.03
CA SER A 26 22.27 1.20 6.01
C SER A 26 21.54 1.36 7.36
N GLY A 27 20.46 0.61 7.58
CA GLY A 27 19.53 0.82 8.71
C GLY A 27 18.58 2.02 8.55
N ARG A 28 18.83 2.88 7.54
CA ARG A 28 17.97 3.99 7.13
C ARG A 28 17.85 4.11 5.61
N ARG A 29 16.73 4.70 5.17
CA ARG A 29 16.45 5.22 3.81
C ARG A 29 16.15 6.70 3.88
N ARG A 30 16.39 7.45 2.80
CA ARG A 30 16.34 8.92 2.80
C ARG A 30 15.82 9.49 1.48
N PHE A 31 14.58 9.99 1.50
CA PHE A 31 13.96 10.65 0.35
C PHE A 31 13.89 12.17 0.54
N ALA A 32 13.87 12.90 -0.59
CA ALA A 32 13.69 14.34 -0.62
C ALA A 32 12.43 14.70 -1.42
N ALA A 33 11.59 15.56 -0.86
CA ALA A 33 10.28 15.91 -1.42
C ALA A 33 9.96 17.39 -1.18
N THR A 34 9.04 17.96 -1.96
CA THR A 34 8.45 19.27 -1.62
C THR A 34 7.33 19.09 -0.58
N PRO A 35 7.00 20.09 0.26
CA PRO A 35 6.00 19.92 1.33
C PRO A 35 4.60 19.47 0.89
N ASN A 36 4.24 19.76 -0.36
CA ASN A 36 2.96 19.39 -0.98
C ASN A 36 2.97 18.03 -1.71
N HIS A 37 4.09 17.32 -1.71
CA HIS A 37 4.25 16.06 -2.45
C HIS A 37 3.59 14.90 -1.67
N LEU A 38 2.90 14.00 -2.36
CA LEU A 38 2.09 12.96 -1.72
C LEU A 38 2.92 11.71 -1.42
N ILE A 39 2.89 11.29 -0.15
CA ILE A 39 3.60 10.14 0.38
C ILE A 39 2.56 9.14 0.88
N PHE A 40 2.71 7.87 0.52
CA PHE A 40 1.82 6.83 1.03
C PHE A 40 2.14 6.48 2.48
N THR A 41 1.11 6.38 3.31
CA THR A 41 1.14 5.84 4.68
C THR A 41 0.22 4.62 4.77
N PRO A 42 0.27 3.83 5.85
CA PRO A 42 -0.71 2.76 6.09
C PRO A 42 -2.16 3.25 6.19
N ARG A 43 -2.39 4.57 6.33
CA ARG A 43 -3.71 5.20 6.44
C ARG A 43 -4.13 5.95 5.17
N GLY A 44 -3.37 5.84 4.08
CA GLY A 44 -3.59 6.58 2.82
C GLY A 44 -2.51 7.62 2.53
N GLU A 45 -2.78 8.50 1.57
CA GLU A 45 -1.83 9.51 1.09
C GLU A 45 -1.82 10.77 1.97
N VAL A 46 -0.62 11.27 2.31
CA VAL A 46 -0.45 12.52 3.06
C VAL A 46 0.59 13.44 2.38
N PRO A 47 0.46 14.78 2.47
CA PRO A 47 1.51 15.70 2.06
C PRO A 47 2.77 15.55 2.92
N ALA A 48 3.95 15.57 2.30
CA ALA A 48 5.23 15.40 3.00
C ALA A 48 5.49 16.45 4.12
N GLY A 49 4.90 17.64 4.03
CA GLY A 49 4.96 18.68 5.07
C GLY A 49 4.03 18.45 6.27
N SER A 50 3.06 17.54 6.14
CA SER A 50 2.19 17.12 7.25
C SER A 50 2.84 16.02 8.10
N LEU A 51 3.79 15.26 7.55
CA LEU A 51 4.53 14.22 8.26
C LEU A 51 5.28 14.76 9.50
N ARG A 52 5.37 13.92 10.53
CA ARG A 52 6.10 14.14 11.78
C ARG A 52 7.06 12.97 12.05
N VAL A 53 8.00 13.17 12.96
CA VAL A 53 8.86 12.07 13.44
C VAL A 53 8.00 11.12 14.27
N GLY A 54 8.08 9.82 13.99
CA GLY A 54 7.21 8.78 14.56
C GLY A 54 6.10 8.29 13.62
N ASP A 55 5.70 9.08 12.61
CA ASP A 55 4.71 8.67 11.60
C ASP A 55 5.23 7.49 10.76
N GLU A 56 4.33 6.66 10.24
CA GLU A 56 4.66 5.53 9.38
C GLU A 56 4.38 5.84 7.90
N VAL A 57 5.38 5.64 7.04
CA VAL A 57 5.24 5.72 5.58
C VAL A 57 5.45 4.35 4.94
N LEU A 58 4.90 4.12 3.74
CA LEU A 58 5.10 2.86 3.04
C LEU A 58 6.46 2.84 2.33
N VAL A 59 7.26 1.82 2.65
CA VAL A 59 8.52 1.51 1.97
C VAL A 59 8.43 0.16 1.29
N VAL A 60 9.00 0.03 0.09
CA VAL A 60 9.13 -1.25 -0.60
C VAL A 60 10.36 -1.99 -0.12
N VAL A 61 10.15 -3.20 0.38
CA VAL A 61 11.18 -4.19 0.69
C VAL A 61 11.16 -5.31 -0.34
N GLU A 62 12.28 -6.01 -0.47
CA GLU A 62 12.34 -7.27 -1.20
C GLU A 62 11.70 -8.36 -0.33
N ASP A 63 10.80 -9.14 -0.91
CA ASP A 63 10.18 -10.30 -0.26
C ASP A 63 10.27 -11.50 -1.20
N PHE A 64 10.06 -12.71 -0.69
CA PHE A 64 10.26 -13.93 -1.47
C PHE A 64 9.14 -14.94 -1.24
N ARG A 65 8.66 -15.52 -2.34
CA ARG A 65 7.63 -16.55 -2.30
C ARG A 65 8.23 -17.89 -1.86
N LEU A 66 7.81 -18.37 -0.69
CA LEU A 66 7.95 -19.77 -0.30
C LEU A 66 7.05 -20.65 -1.20
N THR A 67 7.52 -21.85 -1.53
CA THR A 67 6.64 -22.92 -2.04
C THR A 67 5.88 -23.55 -0.87
N GLU A 68 4.86 -24.36 -1.13
CA GLU A 68 4.08 -24.96 -0.04
C GLU A 68 4.94 -25.93 0.79
N ASP A 69 5.82 -26.73 0.17
CA ASP A 69 6.77 -27.59 0.90
C ASP A 69 7.64 -26.80 1.87
N GLN A 70 8.10 -25.62 1.45
CA GLN A 70 8.95 -24.76 2.25
C GLN A 70 8.18 -24.07 3.38
N PHE A 71 6.91 -23.72 3.16
CA PHE A 71 6.01 -23.30 4.23
C PHE A 71 5.81 -24.43 5.26
N GLN A 72 5.48 -25.64 4.82
CA GLN A 72 5.29 -26.80 5.69
C GLN A 72 6.55 -27.10 6.51
N LEU A 73 7.73 -27.06 5.89
CA LEU A 73 9.01 -27.31 6.56
C LEU A 73 9.38 -26.19 7.55
N VAL A 74 9.23 -24.91 7.18
CA VAL A 74 9.49 -23.78 8.10
C VAL A 74 8.54 -23.81 9.29
N VAL A 75 7.25 -24.06 9.09
CA VAL A 75 6.27 -24.06 10.19
C VAL A 75 6.45 -25.30 11.07
N GLY A 76 6.54 -26.50 10.49
CA GLY A 76 6.77 -27.74 11.24
C GLY A 76 8.07 -27.71 12.05
N GLY A 77 9.16 -27.24 11.42
CA GLY A 77 10.43 -27.04 12.12
C GLY A 77 10.37 -25.94 13.18
N ALA A 78 9.67 -24.82 12.93
CA ALA A 78 9.50 -23.75 13.92
C ALA A 78 8.59 -24.13 15.11
N LEU A 79 7.80 -25.21 15.01
CA LEU A 79 7.10 -25.83 16.13
C LEU A 79 8.01 -26.79 16.93
N GLY A 80 8.95 -27.46 16.24
CA GLY A 80 10.01 -28.32 16.78
C GLY A 80 11.30 -27.59 17.18
N ASP A 81 12.45 -28.02 16.65
CA ASP A 81 13.80 -27.51 17.01
C ASP A 81 14.14 -26.16 16.36
N GLY A 82 13.51 -25.85 15.23
CA GLY A 82 13.76 -24.65 14.44
C GLY A 82 13.29 -23.36 15.13
N SER A 83 13.92 -22.24 14.78
CA SER A 83 13.54 -20.93 15.30
C SER A 83 13.47 -19.84 14.24
N LEU A 84 12.32 -19.17 14.14
CA LEU A 84 12.20 -17.90 13.43
C LEU A 84 12.69 -16.78 14.35
N ARG A 85 13.52 -15.88 13.82
CA ARG A 85 14.19 -14.81 14.59
C ARG A 85 14.16 -13.52 13.80
N LYS A 86 13.60 -12.44 14.36
CA LYS A 86 13.58 -11.12 13.70
C LYS A 86 14.99 -10.57 13.52
N VAL A 87 15.24 -9.99 12.35
CA VAL A 87 16.48 -9.30 11.96
C VAL A 87 16.24 -7.80 11.72
N GLY A 88 14.97 -7.39 11.73
CA GLY A 88 14.50 -6.01 11.71
C GLY A 88 12.98 -5.97 11.87
N ALA A 89 12.36 -4.80 11.70
CA ALA A 89 10.91 -4.65 11.87
C ALA A 89 10.06 -5.49 10.88
N HIS A 90 10.57 -5.76 9.67
CA HIS A 90 9.85 -6.46 8.59
C HIS A 90 10.63 -7.63 7.99
N ALA A 91 11.59 -8.21 8.73
CA ALA A 91 12.36 -9.35 8.24
C ALA A 91 12.71 -10.31 9.37
N ALA A 92 12.56 -11.60 9.13
CA ALA A 92 13.04 -12.65 10.01
C ALA A 92 13.85 -13.68 9.23
N THR A 93 14.76 -14.37 9.92
CA THR A 93 15.49 -15.55 9.43
C THR A 93 14.93 -16.79 10.10
N PHE A 94 14.91 -17.91 9.39
CA PHE A 94 14.69 -19.22 9.98
C PHE A 94 16.03 -19.87 10.29
N ARG A 95 16.21 -20.38 11.50
CA ARG A 95 17.37 -21.16 11.93
C ARG A 95 16.99 -22.63 12.07
N VAL A 96 17.82 -23.49 11.48
CA VAL A 96 17.84 -24.93 11.72
C VAL A 96 19.18 -25.28 12.37
N GLY A 97 19.17 -26.13 13.38
CA GLY A 97 20.36 -26.69 13.99
C GLY A 97 20.04 -27.99 14.71
N HIS A 98 20.80 -29.04 14.44
CA HIS A 98 20.65 -30.37 15.06
C HIS A 98 22.01 -30.88 15.55
N GLY A 99 22.01 -31.89 16.42
CA GLY A 99 23.22 -32.61 16.82
C GLY A 99 23.91 -33.29 15.63
N GLU A 100 25.18 -33.65 15.75
CA GLU A 100 25.97 -34.18 14.63
C GLU A 100 25.41 -35.50 14.07
N GLU A 101 24.84 -36.35 14.92
CA GLU A 101 24.12 -37.58 14.56
C GLU A 101 22.95 -37.33 13.59
N GLN A 102 22.39 -36.12 13.59
CA GLN A 102 21.27 -35.70 12.74
C GLN A 102 21.71 -34.77 11.59
N GLU A 103 23.01 -34.69 11.28
CA GLU A 103 23.53 -33.84 10.19
C GLU A 103 22.83 -34.11 8.84
N ALA A 104 22.51 -35.37 8.53
CA ALA A 104 21.80 -35.74 7.31
C ALA A 104 20.41 -35.09 7.21
N TYR A 105 19.65 -35.05 8.32
CA TYR A 105 18.34 -34.40 8.39
C TYR A 105 18.46 -32.87 8.26
N ALA A 106 19.48 -32.28 8.89
CA ALA A 106 19.77 -30.86 8.77
C ALA A 106 20.19 -30.47 7.33
N ARG A 107 20.93 -31.34 6.62
CA ARG A 107 21.30 -31.16 5.21
C ARG A 107 20.12 -31.33 4.25
N TRP A 108 19.22 -32.27 4.52
CA TRP A 108 17.96 -32.35 3.77
C TRP A 108 17.11 -31.09 3.96
N LYS A 109 16.95 -30.58 5.20
CA LYS A 109 16.28 -29.29 5.46
C LYS A 109 16.96 -28.12 4.73
N HIS A 110 18.30 -28.12 4.62
CA HIS A 110 19.07 -27.11 3.89
C HIS A 110 18.73 -27.10 2.40
N TRP A 111 18.75 -28.26 1.75
CA TRP A 111 18.40 -28.43 0.34
C TRP A 111 16.93 -28.08 0.05
N MET A 112 16.00 -28.55 0.88
CA MET A 112 14.56 -28.26 0.74
C MET A 112 14.26 -26.75 0.77
N LEU A 113 15.05 -25.95 1.50
CA LEU A 113 14.88 -24.50 1.63
C LEU A 113 15.71 -23.67 0.62
N GLU A 114 16.34 -24.29 -0.38
CA GLU A 114 16.91 -23.54 -1.51
C GLU A 114 15.83 -22.76 -2.29
N PRO A 115 16.14 -21.56 -2.80
CA PRO A 115 17.43 -20.86 -2.80
C PRO A 115 17.65 -19.96 -1.57
N PHE A 116 16.88 -20.13 -0.49
CA PHE A 116 16.89 -19.23 0.67
C PHE A 116 17.90 -19.63 1.76
N SER A 117 18.37 -20.87 1.78
CA SER A 117 19.40 -21.37 2.71
C SER A 117 20.74 -20.68 2.51
N ARG A 118 21.39 -20.24 3.59
CA ARG A 118 22.80 -19.78 3.56
C ARG A 118 23.75 -20.97 3.65
N ALA A 119 25.05 -20.71 3.74
CA ALA A 119 26.07 -21.74 3.96
C ALA A 119 25.74 -22.61 5.19
N PHE A 120 25.86 -23.93 5.02
CA PHE A 120 25.72 -24.92 6.07
C PHE A 120 27.00 -24.98 6.92
N GLY A 121 26.88 -25.05 8.25
CA GLY A 121 28.03 -25.00 9.16
C GLY A 121 27.65 -25.26 10.62
N ARG A 122 28.50 -24.82 11.56
CA ARG A 122 28.28 -25.01 13.00
C ARG A 122 27.17 -24.08 13.52
N VAL A 123 26.21 -24.65 14.25
CA VAL A 123 25.12 -23.93 14.93
C VAL A 123 25.10 -24.39 16.39
N GLY A 124 25.64 -23.56 17.29
CA GLY A 124 25.82 -23.94 18.70
C GLY A 124 26.84 -25.08 18.84
N GLN A 125 26.42 -26.18 19.46
CA GLN A 125 27.21 -27.42 19.58
C GLN A 125 26.90 -28.46 18.49
N GLY A 126 26.06 -28.12 17.51
CA GLY A 126 25.70 -28.99 16.40
C GLY A 126 25.93 -28.35 15.04
N LYS A 127 25.27 -28.88 14.01
CA LYS A 127 25.37 -28.42 12.61
C LYS A 127 24.01 -27.97 12.08
N GLY A 128 24.02 -27.04 11.15
CA GLY A 128 22.80 -26.43 10.62
C GLY A 128 23.07 -25.19 9.77
N PHE A 129 22.07 -24.32 9.65
CA PHE A 129 22.11 -23.13 8.81
C PHE A 129 21.08 -22.08 9.27
N ASP A 130 21.27 -20.85 8.79
CA ASP A 130 20.25 -19.81 8.78
C ASP A 130 19.76 -19.59 7.33
N THR A 131 18.50 -19.24 7.13
CA THR A 131 18.06 -18.68 5.84
C THR A 131 18.57 -17.25 5.65
N MET A 132 18.42 -16.71 4.44
CA MET A 132 18.33 -15.26 4.28
C MET A 132 17.09 -14.71 5.02
N ALA A 133 17.09 -13.42 5.35
CA ALA A 133 16.03 -12.78 6.11
C ALA A 133 15.07 -12.00 5.19
N PHE A 134 13.77 -12.24 5.29
CA PHE A 134 12.75 -11.60 4.45
C PHE A 134 11.36 -11.49 5.13
N PRO A 135 10.44 -10.64 4.62
CA PRO A 135 9.14 -10.37 5.26
C PRO A 135 8.20 -11.57 5.38
N ALA A 136 8.13 -12.50 4.40
CA ALA A 136 7.27 -13.68 4.54
C ALA A 136 7.62 -14.53 5.78
N LEU A 137 8.92 -14.62 6.14
CA LEU A 137 9.35 -15.26 7.40
C LEU A 137 8.99 -14.42 8.65
N ALA A 138 8.87 -13.10 8.52
CA ALA A 138 8.41 -12.23 9.61
C ALA A 138 6.90 -12.38 9.86
N ASP A 139 6.10 -12.64 8.82
CA ASP A 139 4.69 -13.01 8.96
C ASP A 139 4.54 -14.35 9.69
N LEU A 140 5.33 -15.37 9.29
CA LEU A 140 5.35 -16.66 10.00
C LEU A 140 5.81 -16.50 11.46
N HIS A 141 6.75 -15.60 11.73
CA HIS A 141 7.13 -15.27 13.11
C HIS A 141 5.96 -14.65 13.88
N ALA A 142 5.21 -13.72 13.29
CA ALA A 142 4.04 -13.11 13.92
C ALA A 142 2.89 -14.11 14.12
N ALA A 143 2.76 -15.09 13.23
CA ALA A 143 1.77 -16.16 13.32
C ALA A 143 2.14 -17.27 14.32
N LEU A 144 3.42 -17.46 14.64
CA LEU A 144 3.90 -18.54 15.52
C LEU A 144 4.31 -18.07 16.92
N TYR A 145 4.71 -16.80 17.09
CA TYR A 145 5.26 -16.26 18.33
C TYR A 145 4.55 -14.95 18.73
N ALA A 146 4.23 -14.83 20.02
CA ALA A 146 3.78 -13.58 20.61
C ALA A 146 4.90 -12.50 20.64
N PRO A 147 4.59 -11.21 20.88
CA PRO A 147 5.58 -10.14 20.95
C PRO A 147 6.70 -10.40 21.97
N GLU A 148 6.40 -11.14 23.05
CA GLU A 148 7.32 -11.51 24.14
C GLU A 148 8.18 -12.74 23.79
N GLY A 149 8.13 -13.24 22.55
CA GLY A 149 8.93 -14.37 22.07
C GLY A 149 8.41 -15.76 22.45
N ARG A 150 7.29 -15.85 23.17
CA ARG A 150 6.62 -17.13 23.51
C ARG A 150 5.92 -17.72 22.28
N ARG A 151 6.13 -19.01 21.97
CA ARG A 151 5.37 -19.72 20.93
C ARG A 151 3.87 -19.77 21.29
N THR A 152 3.02 -19.37 20.36
CA THR A 152 1.56 -19.26 20.52
C THR A 152 0.72 -19.83 19.38
N ALA A 153 1.31 -20.01 18.19
CA ALA A 153 0.74 -20.65 17.00
C ALA A 153 -0.75 -20.32 16.74
N THR A 154 -1.00 -19.31 15.91
CA THR A 154 -2.36 -18.89 15.51
C THR A 154 -3.10 -20.00 14.76
N GLN A 155 -4.44 -19.97 14.81
CA GLN A 155 -5.27 -20.97 14.14
C GLN A 155 -4.97 -21.02 12.63
N ALA A 156 -4.86 -19.86 11.98
CA ALA A 156 -4.64 -19.77 10.53
C ALA A 156 -3.31 -20.38 10.04
N VAL A 157 -2.25 -20.44 10.87
CA VAL A 157 -0.99 -21.10 10.47
C VAL A 157 -1.04 -22.61 10.76
N LEU A 158 -1.78 -23.03 11.79
CA LEU A 158 -1.99 -24.45 12.11
C LEU A 158 -3.01 -25.13 11.19
N ASP A 159 -4.02 -24.43 10.69
CA ASP A 159 -5.00 -24.96 9.73
C ASP A 159 -4.39 -25.21 8.34
N ARG A 160 -3.36 -24.45 7.98
CA ARG A 160 -2.56 -24.70 6.78
C ARG A 160 -1.57 -25.86 6.93
N LEU A 161 -1.26 -26.31 8.14
CA LEU A 161 -0.30 -27.40 8.32
C LEU A 161 -0.90 -28.73 7.84
N ASP A 162 -0.13 -29.50 7.07
CA ASP A 162 -0.52 -30.82 6.59
C ASP A 162 0.44 -31.93 7.06
N ALA A 163 0.31 -33.13 6.49
CA ALA A 163 1.14 -34.29 6.80
C ALA A 163 2.66 -34.01 6.71
N ARG A 164 3.09 -33.14 5.77
CA ARG A 164 4.49 -32.70 5.61
C ARG A 164 4.97 -31.91 6.82
N GLY A 165 4.22 -30.88 7.21
CA GLY A 165 4.56 -30.03 8.35
C GLY A 165 4.52 -30.78 9.68
N LEU A 166 3.53 -31.69 9.83
CA LEU A 166 3.46 -32.60 10.98
C LEU A 166 4.61 -33.60 11.00
N ALA A 167 5.06 -34.11 9.84
CA ALA A 167 6.21 -35.00 9.75
C ALA A 167 7.52 -34.31 10.18
N VAL A 168 7.74 -33.04 9.82
CA VAL A 168 8.91 -32.28 10.30
C VAL A 168 8.81 -32.06 11.81
N TRP A 169 7.65 -31.65 12.34
CA TRP A 169 7.49 -31.45 13.77
C TRP A 169 7.74 -32.76 14.56
N TYR A 170 7.28 -33.90 14.06
CA TYR A 170 7.55 -35.21 14.66
C TYR A 170 9.00 -35.70 14.44
N GLY A 171 9.63 -35.35 13.32
CA GLY A 171 11.05 -35.60 13.07
C GLY A 171 11.96 -34.88 14.07
N ASP A 172 11.54 -33.71 14.54
CA ASP A 172 12.22 -32.90 15.56
C ASP A 172 11.84 -33.40 16.98
N ASP A 173 10.64 -33.08 17.43
CA ASP A 173 10.13 -33.24 18.81
C ASP A 173 9.59 -34.67 19.13
N GLY A 174 9.39 -35.51 18.11
CA GLY A 174 8.69 -36.79 18.24
C GLY A 174 9.53 -37.94 18.81
N SER A 175 8.85 -38.91 19.43
CA SER A 175 9.40 -40.17 19.92
C SER A 175 8.37 -41.30 19.79
N PHE A 176 8.84 -42.55 19.78
CA PHE A 176 8.03 -43.77 19.72
C PHE A 176 8.62 -44.85 20.62
N GLY A 177 7.77 -45.55 21.36
CA GLY A 177 8.20 -46.62 22.27
C GLY A 177 7.17 -47.74 22.42
N GLY A 178 7.66 -48.95 22.64
CA GLY A 178 6.86 -50.16 22.84
C GLY A 178 7.63 -51.42 22.49
N HIS A 179 7.23 -52.57 23.04
CA HIS A 179 7.79 -53.88 22.69
C HIS A 179 7.07 -54.44 21.47
N PHE A 180 7.42 -53.92 20.28
CA PHE A 180 6.76 -54.28 19.02
C PHE A 180 6.87 -55.78 18.71
N ASP A 181 8.02 -56.42 19.00
CA ASP A 181 8.22 -57.87 18.82
C ASP A 181 7.29 -58.75 19.67
N ARG A 182 6.72 -58.20 20.76
CA ARG A 182 5.83 -58.95 21.68
C ARG A 182 4.35 -58.63 21.45
N TRP A 183 4.02 -57.42 21.02
CA TRP A 183 2.63 -56.93 20.99
C TRP A 183 2.16 -56.37 19.65
N GLY A 184 3.03 -56.26 18.64
CA GLY A 184 2.70 -55.73 17.31
C GLY A 184 2.32 -54.23 17.28
N HIS A 185 2.45 -53.51 18.40
CA HIS A 185 2.11 -52.10 18.51
C HIS A 185 2.96 -51.36 19.55
N GLY A 186 2.90 -50.03 19.52
CA GLY A 186 3.55 -49.13 20.48
C GLY A 186 2.81 -47.80 20.59
N LYS A 187 3.39 -46.81 21.27
CA LYS A 187 2.80 -45.48 21.45
C LYS A 187 3.79 -44.39 21.03
N ALA A 188 3.31 -43.44 20.24
CA ALA A 188 4.02 -42.22 19.91
C ALA A 188 3.79 -41.12 20.96
N VAL A 189 4.78 -40.26 21.11
CA VAL A 189 4.72 -39.02 21.89
C VAL A 189 5.30 -37.92 21.03
N LEU A 190 4.62 -36.78 20.94
CA LEU A 190 5.17 -35.55 20.38
C LEU A 190 5.44 -34.60 21.54
N TYR A 191 6.70 -34.49 21.98
CA TYR A 191 7.02 -33.59 23.08
C TYR A 191 6.81 -32.15 22.64
N ASN A 192 6.25 -31.30 23.50
CA ASN A 192 6.30 -29.87 23.27
C ASN A 192 6.08 -29.12 24.58
N LYS A 193 7.11 -28.44 25.07
CA LYS A 193 7.09 -27.64 26.31
C LYS A 193 6.88 -26.15 26.04
N THR A 194 6.81 -25.76 24.76
CA THR A 194 6.80 -24.37 24.29
C THR A 194 5.41 -23.81 24.04
N LEU A 195 4.51 -24.60 23.44
CA LEU A 195 3.09 -24.26 23.29
C LEU A 195 2.37 -24.40 24.65
N ARG A 196 1.55 -23.40 25.02
CA ARG A 196 0.85 -23.32 26.32
C ARG A 196 -0.51 -22.63 26.18
N GLY A 197 -1.51 -23.09 26.94
CA GLY A 197 -2.88 -22.57 26.87
C GLY A 197 -3.54 -22.94 25.54
N GLU A 198 -4.34 -22.03 24.98
CA GLU A 198 -5.02 -22.22 23.68
C GLU A 198 -4.11 -22.76 22.57
N ALA A 199 -2.83 -22.38 22.55
CA ALA A 199 -1.85 -22.84 21.57
C ALA A 199 -1.74 -24.38 21.51
N ARG A 200 -2.07 -25.08 22.60
CA ARG A 200 -2.13 -26.55 22.66
C ARG A 200 -3.48 -27.06 22.17
N GLU A 201 -4.58 -26.41 22.53
CA GLU A 201 -5.92 -26.72 22.02
C GLU A 201 -6.00 -26.63 20.49
N ARG A 202 -5.38 -25.59 19.90
CA ARG A 202 -5.26 -25.46 18.44
C ARG A 202 -4.40 -26.55 17.79
N ALA A 203 -3.42 -27.09 18.52
CA ALA A 203 -2.65 -28.26 18.08
C ALA A 203 -3.46 -29.57 18.20
N LEU A 204 -4.32 -29.71 19.22
CA LEU A 204 -5.27 -30.84 19.31
C LEU A 204 -6.23 -30.84 18.10
N HIS A 205 -6.83 -29.69 17.78
CA HIS A 205 -7.67 -29.52 16.59
C HIS A 205 -6.93 -29.86 15.28
N LEU A 206 -5.64 -29.53 15.17
CA LEU A 206 -4.79 -29.93 14.04
C LEU A 206 -4.68 -31.47 13.91
N PHE A 207 -4.47 -32.22 15.00
CA PHE A 207 -4.41 -33.68 14.94
C PHE A 207 -5.78 -34.30 14.61
N GLU A 208 -6.87 -33.70 15.09
CA GLU A 208 -8.24 -34.10 14.76
C GLU A 208 -8.56 -33.86 13.27
N ARG A 209 -8.26 -32.65 12.75
CA ARG A 209 -8.42 -32.26 11.34
C ARG A 209 -7.61 -33.15 10.38
N LEU A 210 -6.44 -33.63 10.81
CA LEU A 210 -5.59 -34.54 10.04
C LEU A 210 -5.95 -36.04 10.21
N GLY A 211 -7.09 -36.37 10.85
CA GLY A 211 -7.59 -37.74 10.96
C GLY A 211 -6.86 -38.63 11.99
N VAL A 212 -5.80 -38.12 12.62
CA VAL A 212 -5.09 -38.77 13.73
C VAL A 212 -6.00 -38.89 14.96
N GLY A 213 -6.91 -37.93 15.13
CA GLY A 213 -7.78 -37.81 16.30
C GLY A 213 -7.07 -37.09 17.45
N ARG A 214 -7.79 -36.94 18.57
CA ARG A 214 -7.36 -36.11 19.71
C ARG A 214 -6.41 -36.87 20.66
N PRO A 215 -5.10 -36.60 20.69
CA PRO A 215 -4.19 -37.23 21.65
C PRO A 215 -4.42 -36.69 23.07
N ARG A 216 -3.92 -37.42 24.07
CA ARG A 216 -3.89 -36.91 25.45
C ARG A 216 -2.80 -35.84 25.60
N ASP A 217 -3.18 -34.66 26.07
CA ASP A 217 -2.23 -33.64 26.51
C ASP A 217 -1.86 -33.85 28.00
N ASP A 218 -0.59 -33.63 28.36
CA ASP A 218 -0.08 -33.58 29.74
C ASP A 218 0.68 -32.29 30.07
N GLY A 219 0.67 -31.31 29.16
CA GLY A 219 1.44 -30.06 29.25
C GLY A 219 2.94 -30.20 28.93
N ARG A 220 3.46 -31.42 28.77
CA ARG A 220 4.85 -31.72 28.36
C ARG A 220 4.93 -32.21 26.92
N GLY A 221 3.85 -32.82 26.42
CA GLY A 221 3.70 -33.35 25.06
C GLY A 221 2.29 -33.83 24.76
N PHE A 222 2.12 -34.36 23.56
CA PHE A 222 0.90 -34.99 23.09
C PHE A 222 1.14 -36.50 22.98
N TRP A 223 0.34 -37.28 23.71
CA TRP A 223 0.48 -38.72 23.89
C TRP A 223 -0.59 -39.44 23.06
N PHE A 224 -0.16 -40.22 22.08
CA PHE A 224 -1.05 -40.91 21.16
C PHE A 224 -1.36 -42.33 21.66
N SER A 225 -2.62 -42.78 21.51
CA SER A 225 -2.99 -44.18 21.71
C SER A 225 -2.28 -45.08 20.68
N ALA A 226 -2.35 -46.42 20.83
CA ALA A 226 -1.77 -47.33 19.84
C ALA A 226 -2.39 -47.15 18.44
N GLU A 227 -3.72 -46.97 18.38
CA GLU A 227 -4.45 -46.69 17.15
C GLU A 227 -4.10 -45.31 16.57
N GLN A 228 -4.09 -44.26 17.41
CA GLN A 228 -3.71 -42.91 16.98
C GLN A 228 -2.25 -42.87 16.49
N THR A 229 -1.37 -43.68 17.09
CA THR A 229 0.03 -43.86 16.66
C THR A 229 0.10 -44.50 15.28
N ALA A 230 -0.68 -45.55 15.02
CA ALA A 230 -0.75 -46.17 13.70
C ALA A 230 -1.27 -45.18 12.63
N ARG A 231 -2.31 -44.40 12.94
CA ARG A 231 -2.84 -43.34 12.06
C ARG A 231 -1.80 -42.25 11.80
N LEU A 232 -1.16 -41.73 12.86
CA LEU A 232 -0.11 -40.71 12.79
C LEU A 232 1.07 -41.18 11.94
N HIS A 233 1.62 -42.35 12.24
CA HIS A 233 2.78 -42.89 11.53
C HIS A 233 2.45 -43.19 10.06
N ALA A 234 1.27 -43.73 9.74
CA ALA A 234 0.84 -43.94 8.36
C ALA A 234 0.71 -42.63 7.57
N LEU A 235 0.24 -41.55 8.22
CA LEU A 235 0.12 -40.23 7.62
C LEU A 235 1.48 -39.56 7.33
N ILE A 236 2.44 -39.65 8.26
CA ILE A 236 3.73 -38.95 8.17
C ILE A 236 4.86 -39.75 7.51
N ALA A 237 4.74 -41.08 7.41
CA ALA A 237 5.76 -41.95 6.82
C ALA A 237 6.28 -41.52 5.42
N PRO A 238 5.43 -41.03 4.49
CA PRO A 238 5.91 -40.53 3.20
C PRO A 238 6.80 -39.29 3.27
N TYR A 239 6.78 -38.57 4.39
CA TYR A 239 7.38 -37.24 4.56
C TYR A 239 8.47 -37.17 5.63
N LEU A 240 8.67 -38.24 6.41
CA LEU A 240 9.70 -38.29 7.45
C LEU A 240 11.04 -38.80 6.89
N HIS A 241 12.08 -37.97 6.97
CA HIS A 241 13.40 -38.25 6.40
C HIS A 241 14.05 -39.54 6.97
N PRO A 242 14.73 -40.39 6.17
CA PRO A 242 15.23 -41.70 6.62
C PRO A 242 16.14 -41.65 7.85
N SER A 243 16.97 -40.62 8.00
CA SER A 243 17.85 -40.49 9.18
C SER A 243 17.11 -40.24 10.51
N VAL A 244 15.79 -40.03 10.49
CA VAL A 244 14.92 -39.95 11.67
C VAL A 244 13.77 -40.97 11.65
N GLU A 245 13.74 -41.90 10.67
CA GLU A 245 12.66 -42.91 10.56
C GLU A 245 12.68 -43.96 11.67
N TYR A 246 13.75 -44.02 12.47
CA TYR A 246 13.79 -44.82 13.70
C TYR A 246 12.67 -44.42 14.69
N LYS A 247 12.16 -43.18 14.58
CA LYS A 247 10.97 -42.69 15.31
C LYS A 247 9.64 -43.27 14.81
N LEU A 248 9.60 -44.00 13.70
CA LEU A 248 8.42 -44.72 13.20
C LEU A 248 8.38 -46.17 13.68
N HIS A 249 7.16 -46.72 13.71
CA HIS A 249 6.92 -48.15 13.76
C HIS A 249 7.68 -48.87 12.62
N PRO A 250 8.40 -49.99 12.87
CA PRO A 250 9.25 -50.63 11.87
C PRO A 250 8.60 -50.89 10.51
N ALA A 251 7.35 -51.38 10.48
CA ALA A 251 6.61 -51.68 9.25
C ALA A 251 6.19 -50.45 8.40
N LEU A 252 6.49 -49.23 8.87
CA LEU A 252 6.19 -47.96 8.20
C LEU A 252 7.45 -47.19 7.76
N ARG A 253 8.64 -47.74 8.02
CA ARG A 253 9.95 -47.21 7.56
C ARG A 253 10.16 -47.47 6.05
N GLY A 254 11.14 -46.81 5.46
CA GLY A 254 11.49 -46.91 4.04
C GLY A 254 10.47 -46.30 3.08
N ARG A 255 9.48 -45.55 3.59
CA ARG A 255 8.36 -44.97 2.80
C ARG A 255 8.62 -43.54 2.33
N PHE A 256 9.74 -42.94 2.70
CA PHE A 256 10.05 -41.54 2.42
C PHE A 256 10.09 -41.24 0.91
N ALA A 257 9.25 -40.29 0.48
CA ALA A 257 9.10 -39.89 -0.92
C ALA A 257 9.09 -38.36 -1.12
N TRP A 258 9.30 -37.58 -0.05
CA TRP A 258 9.18 -36.11 -0.12
C TRP A 258 10.41 -35.45 -0.76
N GLN A 259 10.27 -35.08 -2.03
CA GLN A 259 11.19 -34.24 -2.77
C GLN A 259 10.73 -32.77 -2.72
N PRO A 260 11.64 -31.79 -2.82
CA PRO A 260 11.27 -30.38 -2.87
C PRO A 260 10.58 -30.02 -4.18
N ASP A 261 9.76 -28.97 -4.15
CA ASP A 261 9.32 -28.25 -5.35
C ASP A 261 10.54 -27.69 -6.14
N LEU A 262 10.94 -28.46 -7.15
CA LEU A 262 11.97 -28.15 -8.14
C LEU A 262 11.38 -27.57 -9.44
N SER A 263 10.14 -27.07 -9.45
CA SER A 263 9.54 -26.43 -10.64
C SER A 263 10.41 -25.29 -11.20
N ASP A 264 11.15 -24.59 -10.33
CA ASP A 264 12.09 -23.52 -10.71
C ASP A 264 13.53 -23.98 -10.93
N ALA A 265 13.87 -25.27 -10.82
CA ALA A 265 15.26 -25.75 -10.89
C ALA A 265 15.92 -25.49 -12.26
N HIS A 266 15.13 -25.36 -13.33
CA HIS A 266 15.60 -24.97 -14.66
C HIS A 266 16.15 -23.53 -14.69
N LEU A 267 15.83 -22.68 -13.71
CA LEU A 267 16.26 -21.28 -13.58
C LEU A 267 17.64 -21.18 -12.90
N ASN A 268 18.64 -21.89 -13.44
CA ASN A 268 20.01 -21.92 -12.92
C ASN A 268 20.55 -20.50 -12.64
N GLY A 269 21.08 -20.29 -11.42
CA GLY A 269 21.56 -18.98 -10.94
C GLY A 269 20.48 -17.90 -10.74
N THR A 270 19.23 -18.14 -11.17
CA THR A 270 18.14 -17.14 -11.22
C THR A 270 16.90 -17.51 -10.41
N ARG A 271 16.82 -18.74 -9.85
CA ARG A 271 15.80 -19.22 -8.89
C ARG A 271 15.36 -18.15 -7.88
N LEU A 272 16.33 -17.53 -7.18
CA LEU A 272 16.06 -16.51 -6.18
C LEU A 272 15.43 -15.23 -6.76
N ALA A 273 15.84 -14.83 -7.97
CA ALA A 273 15.26 -13.68 -8.67
C ALA A 273 13.86 -13.97 -9.22
N ALA A 274 13.56 -15.22 -9.58
CA ALA A 274 12.23 -15.65 -10.02
C ALA A 274 11.22 -15.74 -8.86
N ARG A 275 11.66 -16.13 -7.66
CA ARG A 275 10.83 -16.12 -6.43
C ARG A 275 10.70 -14.73 -5.77
N ARG A 276 11.38 -13.71 -6.29
CA ARG A 276 11.44 -12.35 -5.73
C ARG A 276 10.16 -11.54 -6.00
N LEU A 277 9.65 -10.92 -4.94
CA LEU A 277 8.53 -9.99 -4.94
C LEU A 277 8.97 -8.62 -4.40
N LEU A 278 8.14 -7.60 -4.65
CA LEU A 278 8.27 -6.28 -4.04
C LEU A 278 7.06 -6.03 -3.16
N ARG A 279 7.27 -5.80 -1.86
CA ARG A 279 6.22 -5.65 -0.86
C ARG A 279 6.30 -4.28 -0.20
N ALA A 280 5.19 -3.56 -0.16
CA ALA A 280 5.07 -2.35 0.66
C ALA A 280 4.88 -2.74 2.13
N VAL A 281 5.65 -2.13 3.03
CA VAL A 281 5.55 -2.28 4.49
C VAL A 281 5.59 -0.91 5.17
N PRO A 282 4.93 -0.71 6.32
CA PRO A 282 5.05 0.52 7.12
C PRO A 282 6.46 0.66 7.68
N ALA A 283 7.07 1.84 7.60
CA ALA A 283 8.34 2.16 8.28
C ALA A 283 8.27 3.55 8.91
N ARG A 284 8.79 3.70 10.13
CA ARG A 284 8.76 4.95 10.88
C ARG A 284 9.69 6.00 10.28
N VAL A 285 9.20 7.24 10.24
CA VAL A 285 9.98 8.45 10.00
C VAL A 285 10.82 8.74 11.25
N THR A 286 12.15 8.67 11.10
CA THR A 286 13.10 8.89 12.19
C THR A 286 13.60 10.33 12.24
N LYS A 287 13.57 11.06 11.13
CA LYS A 287 13.98 12.47 11.06
C LYS A 287 13.32 13.21 9.90
N ILE A 288 12.93 14.46 10.11
CA ILE A 288 12.51 15.40 9.07
C ILE A 288 13.31 16.69 9.26
N TYR A 289 13.86 17.25 8.17
CA TYR A 289 14.50 18.57 8.20
C TYR A 289 14.43 19.27 6.84
N VAL A 290 14.52 20.60 6.83
CA VAL A 290 14.65 21.36 5.58
C VAL A 290 16.03 21.08 4.98
N LYS A 291 16.07 20.64 3.73
CA LYS A 291 17.30 20.29 3.02
C LYS A 291 18.16 21.55 2.78
N PRO A 292 19.47 21.53 3.08
CA PRO A 292 20.36 22.65 2.79
C PRO A 292 20.33 23.07 1.31
N PRO A 293 20.57 24.36 0.98
CA PRO A 293 20.54 24.86 -0.39
C PRO A 293 21.50 24.12 -1.33
N THR A 294 20.95 23.37 -2.28
CA THR A 294 21.71 22.67 -3.34
C THR A 294 21.87 23.52 -4.61
N ARG A 295 22.91 23.22 -5.41
CA ARG A 295 23.23 23.86 -6.71
C ARG A 295 22.03 24.01 -7.66
N THR A 296 21.08 23.08 -7.58
CA THR A 296 19.75 23.21 -8.17
C THR A 296 18.69 22.90 -7.11
N ARG A 297 17.58 23.66 -7.14
CA ARG A 297 16.33 23.39 -6.40
C ARG A 297 15.16 23.17 -7.35
N ARG A 298 15.42 22.76 -8.61
CA ARG A 298 14.33 22.47 -9.56
C ARG A 298 13.59 21.20 -9.15
N ARG A 299 12.25 21.24 -9.20
CA ARG A 299 11.34 20.12 -8.90
C ARG A 299 10.80 19.54 -10.20
N PHE A 300 10.76 18.21 -10.28
CA PHE A 300 10.38 17.49 -11.49
C PHE A 300 9.27 16.48 -11.19
N ASP A 301 8.19 16.53 -11.95
CA ASP A 301 7.17 15.47 -11.92
C ASP A 301 7.59 14.40 -12.93
N LEU A 302 7.79 13.16 -12.47
CA LEU A 302 7.99 12.00 -13.34
C LEU A 302 6.65 11.42 -13.78
N GLN A 303 6.53 11.09 -15.07
CA GLN A 303 5.44 10.29 -15.62
C GLN A 303 5.93 8.87 -15.85
N VAL A 304 5.31 7.90 -15.17
CA VAL A 304 5.60 6.47 -15.35
C VAL A 304 4.51 5.84 -16.21
N GLU A 305 4.89 4.85 -16.99
CA GLU A 305 4.02 4.09 -17.90
C GLU A 305 2.78 3.53 -17.17
N GLY A 306 1.60 4.11 -17.43
CA GLY A 306 0.33 3.70 -16.83
C GLY A 306 0.24 3.80 -15.31
N ASN A 307 1.05 4.62 -14.63
CA ASN A 307 0.95 4.89 -13.19
C ASN A 307 1.60 6.24 -12.82
N HIS A 308 1.10 6.89 -11.78
CA HIS A 308 1.69 8.10 -11.19
C HIS A 308 2.45 7.82 -9.87
N THR A 309 2.39 6.58 -9.36
CA THR A 309 3.18 6.10 -8.21
C THR A 309 4.53 5.54 -8.66
N TYR A 310 5.60 5.92 -7.95
CA TYR A 310 6.97 5.44 -8.15
C TYR A 310 7.72 5.30 -6.81
N LEU A 311 8.99 4.86 -6.87
CA LEU A 311 9.84 4.66 -5.70
C LEU A 311 10.98 5.68 -5.65
N VAL A 312 11.22 6.28 -4.49
CA VAL A 312 12.36 7.17 -4.22
C VAL A 312 13.11 6.64 -3.00
N ASP A 313 14.35 6.16 -3.19
CA ASP A 313 15.10 5.37 -2.19
C ASP A 313 14.26 4.22 -1.58
N GLY A 314 13.40 3.62 -2.41
CA GLY A 314 12.45 2.58 -2.03
C GLY A 314 11.27 3.04 -1.17
N VAL A 315 11.06 4.34 -0.92
CA VAL A 315 9.81 4.88 -0.35
C VAL A 315 8.74 4.99 -1.45
N VAL A 316 7.47 4.70 -1.14
CA VAL A 316 6.36 4.78 -2.10
C VAL A 316 5.84 6.22 -2.18
N VAL A 317 5.90 6.80 -3.38
CA VAL A 317 5.68 8.22 -3.65
C VAL A 317 4.68 8.41 -4.79
N HIS A 318 3.76 9.38 -4.66
CA HIS A 318 2.72 9.64 -5.66
C HIS A 318 2.85 11.04 -6.26
N ASN A 319 2.85 11.12 -7.60
CA ASN A 319 2.53 12.37 -8.29
C ASN A 319 1.00 12.52 -8.38
N SER A 320 0.50 13.75 -8.16
CA SER A 320 -0.94 14.04 -8.13
C SER A 320 -1.65 13.47 -9.38
N PRO A 321 -2.74 12.69 -9.21
CA PRO A 321 -3.37 11.95 -10.30
C PRO A 321 -4.28 12.83 -11.18
N GLU A 322 -4.49 14.10 -10.82
CA GLU A 322 -5.45 15.03 -11.44
C GLU A 322 -4.98 15.57 -12.80
N THR A 323 -4.75 14.65 -13.74
CA THR A 323 -4.44 14.95 -15.14
C THR A 323 -5.72 15.28 -15.89
N THR A 324 -5.91 16.56 -16.20
CA THR A 324 -7.06 17.02 -16.99
C THR A 324 -7.03 16.43 -18.41
N THR A 325 -8.17 15.95 -18.88
CA THR A 325 -8.36 15.45 -20.26
C THR A 325 -8.21 16.58 -21.29
N GLY A 326 -8.06 16.22 -22.57
CA GLY A 326 -7.72 17.18 -23.64
C GLY A 326 -6.22 17.48 -23.77
N GLY A 327 -5.37 16.74 -23.05
CA GLY A 327 -3.90 16.79 -23.21
C GLY A 327 -3.27 18.09 -22.70
N ARG A 328 -2.08 18.41 -23.22
CA ARG A 328 -1.23 19.48 -22.66
C ARG A 328 -1.69 20.89 -23.01
N ALA A 329 -2.32 21.11 -24.17
CA ALA A 329 -2.61 22.45 -24.70
C ALA A 329 -3.44 23.31 -23.72
N LEU A 330 -4.52 22.75 -23.16
CA LEU A 330 -5.41 23.45 -22.23
C LEU A 330 -4.67 24.01 -21.00
N LYS A 331 -3.65 23.29 -20.47
CA LYS A 331 -2.84 23.74 -19.33
C LYS A 331 -2.05 25.02 -19.65
N PHE A 332 -1.61 25.23 -20.89
CA PHE A 332 -0.81 26.39 -21.31
C PHE A 332 -1.66 27.56 -21.79
N TYR A 333 -2.57 27.33 -22.74
CA TYR A 333 -3.30 28.41 -23.42
C TYR A 333 -4.30 29.12 -22.51
N SER A 334 -5.01 28.41 -21.62
CA SER A 334 -6.05 29.01 -20.77
C SER A 334 -5.55 30.23 -19.97
N SER A 335 -6.37 31.29 -19.87
CA SER A 335 -6.03 32.48 -19.08
C SER A 335 -6.32 32.30 -17.59
N VAL A 336 -7.37 31.55 -17.26
CA VAL A 336 -7.70 31.13 -15.89
C VAL A 336 -7.88 29.61 -15.88
N ARG A 337 -7.68 28.97 -14.72
CA ARG A 337 -8.17 27.61 -14.42
C ARG A 337 -8.70 27.61 -13.00
N MET A 338 -9.87 27.00 -12.83
CA MET A 338 -10.54 26.83 -11.56
C MET A 338 -10.75 25.34 -11.32
N GLU A 339 -10.58 24.93 -10.07
CA GLU A 339 -10.71 23.56 -9.57
C GLU A 339 -11.88 23.57 -8.59
N ILE A 340 -12.93 22.80 -8.88
CA ILE A 340 -14.12 22.72 -8.02
C ILE A 340 -14.17 21.37 -7.31
N ARG A 341 -14.32 21.38 -5.99
CA ARG A 341 -14.56 20.19 -5.16
C ARG A 341 -15.83 20.39 -4.34
N ARG A 342 -16.63 19.33 -4.19
CA ARG A 342 -17.74 19.32 -3.22
C ARG A 342 -17.16 19.25 -1.80
N THR A 343 -17.66 20.10 -0.93
CA THR A 343 -17.34 20.13 0.50
C THR A 343 -18.41 19.37 1.28
N GLU A 344 -19.67 19.77 1.16
CA GLU A 344 -20.81 19.26 1.94
C GLU A 344 -22.07 19.10 1.08
N ASN A 345 -23.04 18.32 1.58
CA ASN A 345 -24.36 18.16 0.97
C ASN A 345 -25.38 19.04 1.71
N ILE A 346 -26.12 19.88 0.99
CA ILE A 346 -27.15 20.75 1.57
C ILE A 346 -28.45 19.93 1.67
N LYS A 347 -28.94 19.74 2.91
CA LYS A 347 -30.13 18.96 3.23
C LYS A 347 -31.31 19.83 3.66
N SER A 348 -32.52 19.32 3.49
CA SER A 348 -33.76 19.93 3.96
C SER A 348 -34.70 18.80 4.39
N GLY A 349 -34.76 18.53 5.70
CA GLY A 349 -35.23 17.25 6.20
C GLY A 349 -34.28 16.12 5.77
N GLU A 350 -34.82 15.03 5.25
CA GLU A 350 -34.03 13.88 4.77
C GLU A 350 -33.47 14.08 3.35
N GLU A 351 -34.11 14.94 2.53
CA GLU A 351 -33.73 15.20 1.13
C GLU A 351 -32.46 16.04 0.99
N VAL A 352 -31.68 15.75 -0.06
CA VAL A 352 -30.49 16.53 -0.46
C VAL A 352 -30.87 17.50 -1.57
N LYS A 353 -31.07 18.78 -1.25
CA LYS A 353 -31.47 19.82 -2.22
C LYS A 353 -30.29 20.50 -2.94
N GLY A 354 -29.06 20.24 -2.50
CA GLY A 354 -27.87 20.78 -3.17
C GLY A 354 -26.55 20.32 -2.55
N MET A 355 -25.48 21.05 -2.86
CA MET A 355 -24.15 20.85 -2.31
C MET A 355 -23.40 22.19 -2.12
N ARG A 356 -22.62 22.29 -1.05
CA ARG A 356 -21.64 23.36 -0.86
C ARG A 356 -20.34 22.94 -1.54
N ALA A 357 -19.79 23.79 -2.40
CA ALA A 357 -18.59 23.52 -3.18
C ALA A 357 -17.52 24.58 -2.94
N ARG A 358 -16.27 24.15 -2.78
CA ARG A 358 -15.10 25.03 -2.75
C ARG A 358 -14.46 25.07 -4.13
N VAL A 359 -14.24 26.29 -4.64
CA VAL A 359 -13.67 26.57 -5.95
C VAL A 359 -12.34 27.29 -5.78
N LYS A 360 -11.26 26.68 -6.26
CA LYS A 360 -9.88 27.15 -6.10
C LYS A 360 -9.28 27.60 -7.43
N VAL A 361 -8.66 28.78 -7.48
CA VAL A 361 -8.07 29.33 -8.71
C VAL A 361 -6.66 28.80 -8.92
N VAL A 362 -6.52 27.60 -9.48
CA VAL A 362 -5.22 26.92 -9.69
C VAL A 362 -4.33 27.54 -10.76
N LYS A 363 -4.87 28.41 -11.61
CA LYS A 363 -4.10 29.25 -12.55
C LYS A 363 -4.83 30.55 -12.80
N ASN A 364 -4.10 31.65 -12.84
CA ASN A 364 -4.61 32.96 -13.24
C ASN A 364 -3.51 33.74 -13.97
N LYS A 365 -3.81 34.31 -15.14
CA LYS A 365 -2.94 35.21 -15.91
C LYS A 365 -3.29 36.70 -15.73
N VAL A 366 -4.44 37.03 -15.15
CA VAL A 366 -4.97 38.41 -15.08
C VAL A 366 -5.05 39.00 -13.67
N ALA A 367 -4.93 38.16 -12.63
CA ALA A 367 -4.85 38.56 -11.23
C ALA A 367 -4.10 37.47 -10.41
N PRO A 368 -3.80 37.68 -9.12
CA PRO A 368 -3.12 36.67 -8.31
C PRO A 368 -3.86 35.31 -8.27
N PRO A 369 -3.15 34.17 -8.45
CA PRO A 369 -3.73 32.83 -8.35
C PRO A 369 -3.89 32.35 -6.90
N PHE A 370 -4.34 31.10 -6.75
CA PHE A 370 -4.43 30.31 -5.52
C PHE A 370 -5.40 30.79 -4.43
N ARG A 371 -6.17 31.85 -4.68
CA ARG A 371 -7.38 32.15 -3.90
C ARG A 371 -8.45 31.08 -4.11
N ASP A 372 -9.24 30.84 -3.08
CA ASP A 372 -10.43 30.01 -3.08
C ASP A 372 -11.69 30.79 -2.72
N ALA A 373 -12.84 30.23 -3.08
CA ALA A 373 -14.17 30.72 -2.74
C ALA A 373 -15.08 29.53 -2.42
N GLU A 374 -16.05 29.71 -1.52
CA GLU A 374 -17.11 28.72 -1.28
C GLU A 374 -18.43 29.22 -1.86
N VAL A 375 -19.18 28.32 -2.47
CA VAL A 375 -20.48 28.61 -3.09
C VAL A 375 -21.46 27.47 -2.82
N ASP A 376 -22.72 27.82 -2.57
CA ASP A 376 -23.81 26.86 -2.42
C ASP A 376 -24.46 26.63 -3.79
N ILE A 377 -24.61 25.36 -4.20
CA ILE A 377 -25.14 24.93 -5.50
C ILE A 377 -26.38 24.08 -5.27
N PHE A 378 -27.54 24.58 -5.66
CA PHE A 378 -28.83 23.91 -5.53
C PHE A 378 -29.21 23.18 -6.83
N TYR A 379 -29.72 21.96 -6.70
CA TYR A 379 -30.12 21.18 -7.86
C TYR A 379 -31.36 21.81 -8.53
N GLY A 380 -31.34 21.91 -9.86
CA GLY A 380 -32.38 22.60 -10.64
C GLY A 380 -32.30 24.14 -10.64
N GLN A 381 -31.54 24.76 -9.72
CA GLN A 381 -31.44 26.23 -9.60
C GLN A 381 -30.04 26.79 -9.90
N GLY A 382 -28.98 26.03 -9.65
CA GLY A 382 -27.60 26.46 -9.85
C GLY A 382 -26.98 27.12 -8.61
N ILE A 383 -26.08 28.09 -8.81
CA ILE A 383 -25.33 28.75 -7.73
C ILE A 383 -26.21 29.80 -7.05
N SER A 384 -26.48 29.68 -5.74
CA SER A 384 -27.23 30.73 -5.02
C SER A 384 -26.37 31.98 -4.85
N ARG A 385 -26.75 33.03 -5.59
CA ARG A 385 -26.16 34.36 -5.49
C ARG A 385 -26.46 35.00 -4.15
N ALA A 386 -27.67 34.85 -3.62
CA ALA A 386 -28.04 35.47 -2.34
C ALA A 386 -27.29 34.85 -1.16
N GLY A 387 -27.12 33.51 -1.12
CA GLY A 387 -26.29 32.86 -0.11
C GLY A 387 -24.82 33.33 -0.17
N SER A 388 -24.28 33.49 -1.39
CA SER A 388 -22.93 34.02 -1.60
C SER A 388 -22.79 35.50 -1.18
N VAL A 389 -23.80 36.34 -1.45
CA VAL A 389 -23.82 37.75 -1.01
C VAL A 389 -23.97 37.85 0.50
N LEU A 390 -24.81 37.03 1.13
CA LEU A 390 -25.02 36.99 2.58
C LEU A 390 -23.74 36.60 3.33
N ASP A 391 -23.00 35.59 2.86
CA ASP A 391 -21.73 35.17 3.47
C ASP A 391 -20.68 36.27 3.45
N VAL A 392 -20.48 36.92 2.29
CA VAL A 392 -19.51 38.01 2.18
C VAL A 392 -19.99 39.26 2.94
N ALA A 393 -21.30 39.54 2.94
CA ALA A 393 -21.86 40.63 3.73
C ALA A 393 -21.70 40.41 5.25
N GLN A 394 -21.81 39.18 5.73
CA GLN A 394 -21.49 38.85 7.13
C GLN A 394 -19.99 38.98 7.40
N ALA A 395 -19.12 38.42 6.55
CA ALA A 395 -17.67 38.42 6.73
C ALA A 395 -17.05 39.84 6.70
N VAL A 396 -17.64 40.76 5.95
CA VAL A 396 -17.20 42.16 5.80
C VAL A 396 -18.00 43.12 6.72
N GLY A 397 -18.85 42.58 7.61
CA GLY A 397 -19.61 43.34 8.61
C GLY A 397 -20.57 44.36 7.99
N VAL A 398 -21.23 44.00 6.88
CA VAL A 398 -22.34 44.75 6.27
C VAL A 398 -23.69 44.21 6.78
N VAL A 399 -23.76 42.89 6.98
CA VAL A 399 -24.86 42.20 7.66
C VAL A 399 -24.38 41.77 9.04
N THR A 400 -25.15 42.07 10.08
CA THR A 400 -24.89 41.64 11.47
C THR A 400 -25.61 40.33 11.76
N ARG A 401 -25.05 39.52 12.70
CA ARG A 401 -25.67 38.27 13.14
C ARG A 401 -25.78 38.22 14.66
N THR A 402 -26.99 38.31 15.17
CA THR A 402 -27.29 38.32 16.62
C THR A 402 -27.91 36.97 16.99
N GLY A 403 -27.10 36.08 17.56
CA GLY A 403 -27.48 34.68 17.78
C GLY A 403 -27.76 33.97 16.45
N THR A 404 -29.02 33.57 16.24
CA THR A 404 -29.50 32.95 15.00
C THR A 404 -30.11 33.94 13.99
N TRP A 405 -30.28 35.21 14.35
CA TRP A 405 -30.89 36.23 13.47
C TRP A 405 -29.86 36.98 12.63
N PHE A 406 -30.20 37.25 11.38
CA PHE A 406 -29.44 38.11 10.47
C PHE A 406 -30.15 39.46 10.29
N ALA A 407 -29.40 40.56 10.30
CA ALA A 407 -29.93 41.92 10.15
C ALA A 407 -29.02 42.83 9.31
N TYR A 408 -29.61 43.85 8.69
CA TYR A 408 -28.97 44.83 7.84
C TYR A 408 -29.38 46.23 8.29
N GLY A 409 -28.51 46.91 9.06
CA GLY A 409 -28.95 48.00 9.92
C GLY A 409 -30.04 47.49 10.87
N ASP A 410 -31.16 48.20 10.94
CA ASP A 410 -32.33 47.84 11.75
C ASP A 410 -33.26 46.80 11.09
N LEU A 411 -33.09 46.55 9.78
CA LEU A 411 -33.92 45.60 9.03
C LEU A 411 -33.53 44.16 9.33
N ARG A 412 -34.46 43.36 9.87
CA ARG A 412 -34.26 41.92 10.09
C ARG A 412 -34.44 41.16 8.78
N LEU A 413 -33.40 40.44 8.35
CA LEU A 413 -33.41 39.62 7.12
C LEU A 413 -34.02 38.23 7.36
N GLY A 414 -33.92 37.68 8.57
CA GLY A 414 -34.52 36.40 8.93
C GLY A 414 -33.81 35.67 10.07
N GLN A 415 -34.43 34.59 10.53
CA GLN A 415 -33.85 33.67 11.52
C GLN A 415 -33.25 32.45 10.79
N GLY A 416 -31.94 32.24 10.92
CA GLY A 416 -31.21 31.21 10.19
C GLY A 416 -30.76 31.65 8.78
N ARG A 417 -29.77 30.94 8.24
CA ARG A 417 -29.14 31.21 6.93
C ARG A 417 -30.14 31.15 5.78
N ASP A 418 -30.92 30.08 5.72
CA ASP A 418 -31.84 29.79 4.62
C ASP A 418 -32.95 30.83 4.51
N ASN A 419 -33.64 31.16 5.61
CA ASN A 419 -34.66 32.20 5.62
C ASN A 419 -34.09 33.58 5.22
N ALA A 420 -32.87 33.91 5.63
CA ALA A 420 -32.20 35.15 5.24
C ALA A 420 -31.74 35.16 3.77
N ARG A 421 -31.37 34.00 3.18
CA ARG A 421 -31.19 33.84 1.73
C ARG A 421 -32.52 34.09 1.02
N ASP A 422 -33.57 33.38 1.42
CA ASP A 422 -34.86 33.39 0.74
C ASP A 422 -35.51 34.78 0.79
N PHE A 423 -35.33 35.51 1.90
CA PHE A 423 -35.71 36.93 1.98
C PHE A 423 -34.96 37.81 0.97
N LEU A 424 -33.66 37.59 0.77
CA LEU A 424 -32.85 38.34 -0.22
C LEU A 424 -33.11 37.93 -1.68
N GLU A 425 -33.49 36.68 -1.94
CA GLU A 425 -33.92 36.24 -3.28
C GLU A 425 -35.29 36.83 -3.66
N ASN A 426 -36.20 36.97 -2.69
CA ASN A 426 -37.48 37.68 -2.87
C ASN A 426 -37.35 39.23 -2.90
N ASN A 427 -36.26 39.81 -2.38
CA ASN A 427 -36.02 41.26 -2.35
C ASN A 427 -34.79 41.65 -3.19
N PRO A 428 -34.87 41.58 -4.54
CA PRO A 428 -33.72 41.75 -5.42
C PRO A 428 -33.11 43.16 -5.41
N GLU A 429 -33.85 44.18 -4.97
CA GLU A 429 -33.30 45.54 -4.83
C GLU A 429 -32.41 45.67 -3.59
N LEU A 430 -32.88 45.16 -2.43
CA LEU A 430 -32.10 45.07 -1.20
C LEU A 430 -30.83 44.22 -1.41
N MET A 431 -30.91 43.11 -2.14
CA MET A 431 -29.74 42.31 -2.50
C MET A 431 -28.73 43.12 -3.36
N ARG A 432 -29.19 43.98 -4.29
CA ARG A 432 -28.29 44.86 -5.07
C ARG A 432 -27.63 45.91 -4.18
N GLU A 433 -28.35 46.47 -3.22
CA GLU A 433 -27.82 47.46 -2.28
C GLU A 433 -26.73 46.86 -1.39
N ILE A 434 -26.99 45.68 -0.81
CA ILE A 434 -26.01 44.92 -0.02
C ILE A 434 -24.80 44.54 -0.88
N GLU A 435 -24.99 44.06 -2.12
CA GLU A 435 -23.87 43.76 -3.05
C GLU A 435 -23.02 45.02 -3.33
N GLN A 436 -23.63 46.20 -3.44
CA GLN A 436 -22.90 47.47 -3.63
C GLN A 436 -22.09 47.86 -2.38
N ARG A 437 -22.70 47.90 -1.19
CA ARG A 437 -21.98 48.23 0.06
C ARG A 437 -20.85 47.23 0.37
N VAL A 438 -21.03 45.95 0.01
CA VAL A 438 -19.97 44.92 0.09
C VAL A 438 -18.83 45.19 -0.88
N ARG A 439 -19.12 45.53 -2.15
CA ARG A 439 -18.09 45.90 -3.14
C ARG A 439 -17.28 47.12 -2.69
N GLU A 440 -17.94 48.13 -2.17
CA GLU A 440 -17.32 49.38 -1.68
C GLU A 440 -16.35 49.11 -0.53
N LYS A 441 -16.77 48.38 0.51
CA LYS A 441 -15.88 47.97 1.61
C LYS A 441 -14.68 47.11 1.16
N LEU A 442 -14.80 46.41 0.03
CA LEU A 442 -13.73 45.60 -0.57
C LEU A 442 -12.88 46.35 -1.61
N GLY A 443 -13.13 47.64 -1.85
CA GLY A 443 -12.42 48.44 -2.86
C GLY A 443 -12.68 47.99 -4.30
N LEU A 444 -13.79 47.29 -4.55
CA LEU A 444 -14.16 46.76 -5.86
C LEU A 444 -15.07 47.75 -6.61
N PRO A 445 -14.97 47.85 -7.94
CA PRO A 445 -15.81 48.75 -8.71
C PRO A 445 -17.30 48.44 -8.54
N ARG A 446 -18.10 49.51 -8.40
CA ARG A 446 -19.56 49.45 -8.39
C ARG A 446 -20.06 48.70 -9.62
N ARG A 447 -21.05 47.83 -9.42
CA ARG A 447 -21.73 47.16 -10.53
C ARG A 447 -22.65 48.18 -11.21
N PRO A 448 -22.59 48.37 -12.54
CA PRO A 448 -23.56 49.23 -13.22
C PRO A 448 -24.98 48.68 -13.02
N ALA A 449 -25.95 49.59 -12.90
CA ALA A 449 -27.35 49.22 -12.76
C ALA A 449 -27.84 48.56 -14.06
N ALA A 450 -28.23 47.30 -13.98
CA ALA A 450 -28.87 46.62 -15.11
C ALA A 450 -30.33 47.06 -15.20
N GLY A 451 -30.73 47.52 -16.40
CA GLY A 451 -32.12 47.79 -16.75
C GLY A 451 -32.97 46.51 -16.83
N GLY A 452 -34.24 46.68 -17.21
CA GLY A 452 -35.19 45.58 -17.37
C GLY A 452 -34.86 44.64 -18.55
N PRO A 453 -35.60 43.52 -18.67
CA PRO A 453 -35.35 42.51 -19.70
C PRO A 453 -35.81 42.99 -21.08
N GLY A 454 -34.87 43.35 -21.94
CA GLY A 454 -35.12 43.69 -23.34
C GLY A 454 -33.84 44.05 -24.10
N GLU A 455 -33.86 43.86 -25.42
CA GLU A 455 -32.95 44.44 -26.40
C GLU A 455 -31.43 44.24 -26.19
N VAL A 456 -30.93 43.10 -26.66
CA VAL A 456 -29.50 42.95 -27.02
C VAL A 456 -29.21 43.74 -28.30
N ALA A 457 -28.85 45.02 -28.14
CA ALA A 457 -28.43 45.88 -29.24
C ALA A 457 -27.18 45.30 -29.94
N ALA A 458 -27.34 44.89 -31.20
CA ALA A 458 -26.26 44.31 -31.98
C ALA A 458 -25.25 45.41 -32.43
N THR A 459 -23.98 45.23 -32.07
CA THR A 459 -22.86 45.92 -32.70
C THR A 459 -21.92 44.88 -33.33
N GLY A 460 -21.50 45.13 -34.57
CA GLY A 460 -21.09 44.07 -35.48
C GLY A 460 -19.71 43.45 -35.21
N ALA A 461 -19.64 42.12 -35.26
CA ALA A 461 -18.41 41.42 -35.57
C ALA A 461 -18.17 41.46 -37.11
N PRO A 462 -16.92 41.58 -37.58
CA PRO A 462 -16.62 41.47 -39.01
C PRO A 462 -16.93 40.04 -39.51
N PRO A 463 -17.42 39.87 -40.75
CA PRO A 463 -17.87 38.57 -41.24
C PRO A 463 -16.69 37.62 -41.46
N VAL A 464 -16.78 36.43 -40.86
CA VAL A 464 -15.96 35.28 -41.25
C VAL A 464 -16.55 34.72 -42.56
N PRO A 465 -15.76 34.58 -43.65
CA PRO A 465 -16.29 34.07 -44.91
C PRO A 465 -16.72 32.61 -44.78
N ALA A 466 -17.95 32.30 -45.19
CA ALA A 466 -18.46 30.94 -45.19
C ALA A 466 -17.86 30.15 -46.37
N ALA A 467 -17.28 28.98 -46.07
CA ALA A 467 -16.86 28.01 -47.07
C ALA A 467 -17.88 26.85 -47.12
N SER A 468 -18.57 26.71 -48.26
CA SER A 468 -19.54 25.63 -48.49
C SER A 468 -18.86 24.25 -48.60
N PRO A 469 -19.56 23.15 -48.26
CA PRO A 469 -18.99 21.81 -48.36
C PRO A 469 -18.86 21.37 -49.83
N GLY A 470 -17.67 20.90 -50.21
CA GLY A 470 -17.39 20.28 -51.52
C GLY A 470 -16.33 19.19 -51.39
N PRO A 471 -16.54 17.97 -51.92
CA PRO A 471 -15.59 16.88 -51.80
C PRO A 471 -14.51 16.97 -52.90
N VAL A 472 -13.23 17.04 -52.53
CA VAL A 472 -12.10 17.01 -53.48
C VAL A 472 -11.04 16.00 -53.06
N ALA A 473 -10.54 15.26 -54.04
CA ALA A 473 -9.75 14.03 -53.93
C ALA A 473 -8.41 14.14 -53.18
N ILE A 474 -7.94 13.00 -52.69
CA ILE A 474 -6.58 12.77 -52.19
C ILE A 474 -5.62 12.66 -53.40
N PRO A 475 -4.59 13.52 -53.54
CA PRO A 475 -3.55 13.33 -54.53
C PRO A 475 -2.45 12.39 -53.98
N SER A 476 -2.39 11.16 -54.49
CA SER A 476 -1.27 10.27 -54.22
C SER A 476 -0.07 10.62 -55.10
N ARG A 477 1.13 10.75 -54.51
CA ARG A 477 2.40 10.54 -55.23
C ARG A 477 3.57 10.30 -54.27
N ALA A 478 4.26 9.18 -54.50
CA ALA A 478 5.38 8.74 -53.68
C ALA A 478 6.75 9.05 -54.31
N ARG A 479 7.73 9.32 -53.45
CA ARG A 479 9.18 9.07 -53.56
C ARG A 479 9.60 8.77 -52.09
N GLY A 480 10.37 7.75 -51.71
CA GLY A 480 11.42 7.02 -52.42
C GLY A 480 12.74 7.75 -52.21
N ALA A 481 13.69 7.29 -51.38
CA ALA A 481 13.72 6.16 -50.43
C ALA A 481 14.33 6.64 -49.07
N GLU A 482 14.98 5.94 -48.13
CA GLU A 482 15.61 4.61 -47.97
C GLU A 482 15.50 4.11 -46.50
N PRO A 483 15.71 2.80 -46.19
CA PRO A 483 15.66 2.29 -44.82
C PRO A 483 16.99 2.41 -44.06
N VAL A 484 16.98 3.01 -42.86
CA VAL A 484 18.15 3.09 -41.97
C VAL A 484 18.24 1.85 -41.06
N ALA A 485 19.46 1.31 -40.92
CA ALA A 485 19.72 -0.01 -40.35
C ALA A 485 19.62 -0.11 -38.81
N SER A 486 19.71 -1.35 -38.31
CA SER A 486 19.61 -1.70 -36.90
C SER A 486 20.79 -1.19 -36.06
N ALA A 487 20.48 -0.65 -34.87
CA ALA A 487 21.49 -0.11 -33.95
C ALA A 487 22.31 -1.22 -33.26
N LYS A 488 23.30 -1.79 -33.97
CA LYS A 488 24.27 -2.76 -33.41
C LYS A 488 25.74 -2.33 -33.48
N GLU A 489 26.06 -1.19 -34.12
CA GLU A 489 27.42 -0.68 -34.33
C GLU A 489 27.69 0.68 -33.64
N ALA A 490 27.31 0.80 -32.37
CA ALA A 490 27.60 1.98 -31.53
C ALA A 490 28.52 1.67 -30.32
N ALA A 491 29.14 0.49 -30.28
CA ALA A 491 29.95 0.02 -29.15
C ALA A 491 31.48 0.10 -29.38
N ALA A 492 31.93 0.59 -30.54
CA ALA A 492 33.33 0.51 -30.99
C ALA A 492 34.03 1.88 -31.12
N LYS A 493 33.70 2.87 -30.27
CA LYS A 493 34.42 4.16 -30.23
C LYS A 493 34.45 4.82 -28.84
N ALA A 494 34.85 4.04 -27.83
CA ALA A 494 35.03 4.51 -26.44
C ALA A 494 36.25 3.86 -25.74
N ARG A 495 37.33 3.63 -26.49
CA ARG A 495 38.69 3.39 -25.96
C ARG A 495 39.70 4.11 -26.86
N GLY A 496 40.34 5.11 -26.27
CA GLY A 496 41.33 6.03 -26.84
C GLY A 496 41.70 7.00 -25.74
#